data_AF-A0A9D4CKH7-F1
#
_entry.id   AF-A0A9D4CKH7-F1
#
_cell.length_a   1.000
_cell.length_b   1.000
_cell.length_c   1.000
_cell.angle_alpha   90.00
_cell.angle_beta   90.00
_cell.angle_gamma   90.00
#
_symmetry.space_group_name_H-M   'P 1'
#
loop_
_entity.id
_entity.type
_entity.pdbx_description
1 polymer ?
#
loop_
_entity_poly.entity_id
_entity_poly.type
_entity_poly.pdbx_seq_one_letter_code
_entity_poly.pdbx_strand_id
1 'polypeptide(L)'
;MPTTVDNRSKATTYDNRSASTNDENRTTCTPYDNRSASTTDGNRSMSTTEDNKSSSTYDDNRSTSYPDDNRSTFTTDDNRSMSNPDDSKSTSTTEDNRSTSTTEDNRSTSTTEDNRSTSTTEDNRSTSTTEDNRSTSTTEDNRSTTKDNRSLSTTEDNRSLSTTDDNRSMSTTEDNRSMSTTEDNRSTSTTEDNRSTPTAEENRILHVNL
;
A
#
# COMPACT_ATOMS: atom_id res chain seq x y z
N MET A 1 35.86 26.13 -10.83
CA MET A 1 34.46 26.30 -10.41
C MET A 1 33.72 25.04 -10.83
N PRO A 2 33.17 24.21 -9.92
CA PRO A 2 32.29 23.12 -10.37
C PRO A 2 30.99 23.75 -10.88
N THR A 3 30.60 23.40 -12.10
CA THR A 3 29.30 23.76 -12.66
C THR A 3 28.24 22.85 -12.04
N THR A 4 27.37 23.39 -11.19
CA THR A 4 26.17 22.67 -10.74
C THR A 4 25.21 22.61 -11.93
N VAL A 5 25.08 21.42 -12.54
CA VAL A 5 24.00 21.17 -13.51
C VAL A 5 22.73 20.98 -12.69
N ASP A 6 21.79 21.92 -12.76
CA ASP A 6 20.46 21.77 -12.18
C ASP A 6 19.67 20.78 -13.05
N ASN A 7 19.72 19.49 -12.68
CA ASN A 7 19.06 18.38 -13.38
C ASN A 7 17.68 18.13 -12.76
N ARG A 8 16.74 19.06 -12.98
CA ARG A 8 15.39 19.04 -12.41
C ARG A 8 14.33 19.22 -13.49
N SER A 9 13.39 18.27 -13.56
CA SER A 9 12.23 18.35 -14.42
C SER A 9 11.01 18.75 -13.61
N LYS A 10 10.20 19.61 -14.24
CA LYS A 10 8.85 19.92 -13.78
C LYS A 10 7.91 19.85 -14.98
N ALA A 11 6.95 18.95 -14.92
CA ALA A 11 5.95 18.79 -15.97
C ALA A 11 4.55 19.01 -15.39
N THR A 12 3.82 19.95 -15.98
CA THR A 12 2.39 20.18 -15.76
C THR A 12 1.72 20.05 -17.12
N THR A 13 0.79 19.13 -17.28
CA THR A 13 0.12 18.89 -18.57
C THR A 13 -1.39 19.00 -18.42
N TYR A 14 -2.04 19.52 -19.47
CA TYR A 14 -3.48 19.69 -19.59
C TYR A 14 -3.90 19.24 -20.99
N ASP A 15 -3.99 17.93 -21.19
CA ASP A 15 -4.23 17.26 -22.44
C ASP A 15 -5.27 16.14 -22.28
N ASN A 16 -5.86 15.73 -23.41
CA ASN A 16 -6.73 14.55 -23.38
C ASN A 16 -5.94 13.26 -23.08
N ARG A 17 -4.64 13.25 -23.35
CA ARG A 17 -3.76 12.10 -23.11
C ARG A 17 -2.30 12.52 -23.07
N SER A 18 -1.60 12.15 -22.00
CA SER A 18 -0.17 12.40 -21.85
C SER A 18 0.63 11.14 -21.57
N ALA A 19 1.89 11.17 -21.99
CA ALA A 19 2.89 10.18 -21.63
C ALA A 19 4.20 10.92 -21.34
N SER A 20 4.85 10.62 -20.22
CA SER A 20 6.13 11.24 -19.83
C SER A 20 7.09 10.19 -19.30
N THR A 21 8.37 10.33 -19.66
CA THR A 21 9.48 9.55 -19.13
C THR A 21 10.53 10.54 -18.62
N ASN A 22 10.91 10.46 -17.35
CA ASN A 22 11.87 11.38 -16.74
C ASN A 22 13.04 10.59 -16.15
N ASP A 23 14.25 10.89 -16.60
CA ASP A 23 15.49 10.25 -16.11
C ASP A 23 16.33 11.26 -15.29
N GLU A 24 15.65 12.21 -14.63
CA GLU A 24 16.28 13.37 -14.00
C GLU A 24 16.52 13.17 -12.51
N ASN A 25 17.52 13.87 -11.96
CA ASN A 25 17.85 13.78 -10.53
C ASN A 25 16.68 14.23 -9.63
N ARG A 26 15.80 15.09 -10.14
CA ARG A 26 14.58 15.46 -9.43
C ARG A 26 13.44 15.72 -10.38
N THR A 27 12.37 14.97 -10.25
CA THR A 27 11.19 15.11 -11.10
C THR A 27 9.98 15.51 -10.28
N THR A 28 9.17 16.42 -10.83
CA THR A 28 7.82 16.69 -10.35
C THR A 28 6.84 16.63 -11.51
N CYS A 29 5.85 15.73 -11.44
CA CYS A 29 4.82 15.56 -12.45
C CYS A 29 3.45 15.89 -11.86
N THR A 30 2.71 16.79 -12.52
CA THR A 30 1.36 17.17 -12.11
C THR A 30 0.40 17.24 -13.32
N PRO A 31 0.03 16.10 -13.93
CA PRO A 31 -0.93 16.06 -15.03
C PRO A 31 -2.37 16.26 -14.54
N TYR A 32 -3.18 16.86 -15.43
CA TYR A 32 -4.62 17.08 -15.28
C TYR A 32 -5.30 16.63 -16.58
N ASP A 33 -5.31 15.33 -16.82
CA ASP A 33 -5.60 14.75 -18.11
C ASP A 33 -6.72 13.72 -18.05
N ASN A 34 -7.37 13.47 -19.18
CA ASN A 34 -8.30 12.34 -19.24
C ASN A 34 -7.55 10.98 -19.15
N ARG A 35 -6.26 10.95 -19.54
CA ARG A 35 -5.42 9.76 -19.37
C ARG A 35 -3.93 10.08 -19.36
N SER A 36 -3.25 9.81 -18.26
CA SER A 36 -1.78 9.91 -18.20
C SER A 36 -1.08 8.57 -18.07
N ALA A 37 0.17 8.56 -18.54
CA ALA A 37 1.16 7.55 -18.21
C ALA A 37 2.48 8.25 -17.85
N SER A 38 3.10 7.89 -16.74
CA SER A 38 4.41 8.42 -16.37
C SER A 38 5.38 7.32 -15.93
N THR A 39 6.64 7.48 -16.32
CA THR A 39 7.75 6.69 -15.80
C THR A 39 8.79 7.64 -15.29
N THR A 40 9.32 7.37 -14.10
CA THR A 40 10.46 8.11 -13.56
C THR A 40 11.54 7.15 -13.11
N ASP A 41 12.76 7.42 -13.54
CA ASP A 41 13.99 6.78 -13.09
C ASP A 41 14.93 7.87 -12.59
N GLY A 42 15.26 7.87 -11.30
CA GLY A 42 15.98 9.00 -10.75
C GLY A 42 16.30 8.93 -9.28
N ASN A 43 16.64 10.09 -8.74
CA ASN A 43 16.97 10.19 -7.31
C ASN A 43 15.77 10.58 -6.46
N ARG A 44 14.85 11.41 -7.00
CA ARG A 44 13.68 11.89 -6.27
C ARG A 44 12.55 12.25 -7.21
N SER A 45 11.39 11.68 -6.93
CA SER A 45 10.18 11.97 -7.68
C SER A 45 9.04 12.38 -6.80
N MET A 46 8.23 13.29 -7.32
CA MET A 46 6.96 13.67 -6.73
C MET A 46 5.91 13.72 -7.82
N SER A 47 4.80 13.02 -7.62
CA SER A 47 3.68 13.03 -8.55
C SER A 47 2.38 13.38 -7.83
N THR A 48 1.57 14.23 -8.45
CA THR A 48 0.19 14.50 -8.04
C THR A 48 -0.68 14.44 -9.30
N THR A 49 -1.64 13.51 -9.38
CA THR A 49 -2.47 13.32 -10.59
C THR A 49 -3.92 13.58 -10.26
N GLU A 50 -4.63 14.26 -11.17
CA GLU A 50 -6.09 14.47 -11.11
C GLU A 50 -6.71 14.09 -12.47
N ASP A 51 -6.70 12.79 -12.75
CA ASP A 51 -7.02 12.19 -14.04
C ASP A 51 -8.24 11.28 -13.99
N ASN A 52 -8.87 11.05 -15.15
CA ASN A 52 -9.84 9.96 -15.25
C ASN A 52 -9.17 8.57 -15.24
N LYS A 53 -7.93 8.47 -15.73
CA LYS A 53 -7.16 7.23 -15.68
C LYS A 53 -5.66 7.51 -15.74
N SER A 54 -4.94 7.19 -14.69
CA SER A 54 -3.48 7.28 -14.69
C SER A 54 -2.82 5.91 -14.68
N SER A 55 -1.54 5.91 -15.05
CA SER A 55 -0.62 4.81 -14.80
C SER A 55 0.74 5.41 -14.53
N SER A 56 1.40 5.01 -13.45
CA SER A 56 2.75 5.49 -13.17
C SER A 56 3.69 4.39 -12.67
N THR A 57 4.96 4.58 -12.97
CA THR A 57 6.05 3.67 -12.62
C THR A 57 7.19 4.51 -12.04
N TYR A 58 7.69 4.12 -10.87
CA TYR A 58 8.80 4.79 -10.19
C TYR A 58 9.91 3.76 -9.94
N ASP A 59 11.12 4.10 -10.37
CA ASP A 59 12.37 3.40 -10.08
C ASP A 59 13.35 4.47 -9.55
N ASP A 60 13.12 4.90 -8.33
CA ASP A 60 13.76 6.05 -7.71
C ASP A 60 14.45 5.70 -6.39
N ASN A 61 15.46 6.49 -6.04
CA ASN A 61 15.93 6.46 -4.65
C ASN A 61 14.84 6.93 -3.65
N ARG A 62 13.90 7.76 -4.09
CA ARG A 62 12.74 8.18 -3.29
C ARG A 62 11.60 8.74 -4.13
N SER A 63 10.44 8.12 -4.10
CA SER A 63 9.19 8.64 -4.66
C SER A 63 8.21 9.11 -3.58
N THR A 64 7.34 10.02 -4.00
CA THR A 64 6.13 10.39 -3.26
C THR A 64 4.99 10.60 -4.26
N SER A 65 3.86 9.92 -4.09
CA SER A 65 2.70 10.03 -4.99
C SER A 65 1.40 10.36 -4.25
N TYR A 66 0.59 11.24 -4.85
CA TYR A 66 -0.74 11.65 -4.40
C TYR A 66 -1.72 11.64 -5.58
N PRO A 67 -2.18 10.47 -6.02
CA PRO A 67 -3.17 10.35 -7.08
C PRO A 67 -4.60 10.55 -6.53
N ASP A 68 -5.38 11.37 -7.22
CA ASP A 68 -6.82 11.62 -7.00
C ASP A 68 -7.53 11.41 -8.34
N ASP A 69 -7.61 10.15 -8.73
CA ASP A 69 -8.07 9.71 -10.04
C ASP A 69 -9.30 8.79 -9.94
N ASN A 70 -10.06 8.71 -11.03
CA ASN A 70 -11.14 7.72 -11.09
C ASN A 70 -10.59 6.27 -11.21
N ARG A 71 -9.41 6.11 -11.79
CA ARG A 71 -8.74 4.81 -11.83
C ARG A 71 -7.24 4.94 -11.98
N SER A 72 -6.52 4.27 -11.09
CA SER A 72 -5.07 4.28 -11.11
C SER A 72 -4.42 2.92 -11.09
N THR A 73 -3.22 2.87 -11.64
CA THR A 73 -2.33 1.70 -11.62
C THR A 73 -0.91 2.19 -11.39
N PHE A 74 -0.28 1.80 -10.28
CA PHE A 74 1.07 2.26 -9.94
C PHE A 74 1.99 1.10 -9.58
N THR A 75 3.25 1.21 -10.00
CA THR A 75 4.32 0.31 -9.58
C THR A 75 5.50 1.11 -9.06
N THR A 76 6.06 0.71 -7.93
CA THR A 76 7.19 1.39 -7.29
C THR A 76 8.26 0.35 -6.95
N ASP A 77 9.49 0.60 -7.37
CA ASP A 77 10.69 -0.19 -7.03
C ASP A 77 11.75 0.78 -6.52
N ASP A 78 11.57 1.24 -5.29
CA ASP A 78 12.32 2.35 -4.72
C ASP A 78 13.11 1.93 -3.47
N ASN A 79 14.12 2.74 -3.14
CA ASN A 79 14.70 2.64 -1.80
C ASN A 79 13.72 3.16 -0.72
N ARG A 80 12.86 4.14 -1.05
CA ARG A 80 11.80 4.65 -0.16
C ARG A 80 10.64 5.27 -0.92
N SER A 81 9.44 4.74 -0.74
CA SER A 81 8.21 5.35 -1.26
C SER A 81 7.29 5.89 -0.17
N MET A 82 6.46 6.83 -0.58
CA MET A 82 5.24 7.22 0.12
C MET A 82 4.13 7.34 -0.91
N SER A 83 2.97 6.73 -0.66
CA SER A 83 1.83 6.83 -1.56
C SER A 83 0.56 7.15 -0.77
N ASN A 84 -0.22 8.11 -1.25
CA ASN A 84 -1.52 8.44 -0.68
C ASN A 84 -2.59 8.53 -1.78
N PRO A 85 -3.05 7.39 -2.34
CA PRO A 85 -4.18 7.38 -3.27
C PRO A 85 -5.51 7.70 -2.59
N ASP A 86 -6.29 8.55 -3.24
CA ASP A 86 -7.71 8.83 -2.97
C ASP A 86 -8.47 8.61 -4.29
N ASP A 87 -8.53 7.35 -4.72
CA ASP A 87 -9.06 6.97 -6.02
C ASP A 87 -10.43 6.29 -5.91
N SER A 88 -11.21 6.38 -6.98
CA SER A 88 -12.35 5.46 -7.11
C SER A 88 -11.92 4.00 -7.26
N LYS A 89 -10.76 3.74 -7.87
CA LYS A 89 -10.14 2.41 -7.97
C LYS A 89 -8.62 2.50 -8.14
N SER A 90 -7.85 2.06 -7.16
CA SER A 90 -6.41 1.87 -7.31
C SER A 90 -6.02 0.40 -7.44
N THR A 91 -4.87 0.22 -8.08
CA THR A 91 -4.11 -1.04 -8.10
C THR A 91 -2.65 -0.66 -7.91
N SER A 92 -1.98 -1.23 -6.92
CA SER A 92 -0.58 -0.90 -6.60
C SER A 92 0.28 -2.14 -6.42
N THR A 93 1.54 -2.01 -6.82
CA THR A 93 2.62 -2.96 -6.51
C THR A 93 3.82 -2.17 -6.01
N THR A 94 4.35 -2.53 -4.85
CA THR A 94 5.47 -1.83 -4.22
C THR A 94 6.53 -2.85 -3.80
N GLU A 95 7.76 -2.62 -4.23
CA GLU A 95 8.93 -3.48 -3.99
C GLU A 95 10.06 -2.62 -3.41
N ASP A 96 9.95 -2.23 -2.15
CA ASP A 96 10.79 -1.20 -1.57
C ASP A 96 11.65 -1.66 -0.39
N ASN A 97 12.72 -0.92 -0.13
CA ASN A 97 13.38 -1.04 1.17
C ASN A 97 12.51 -0.47 2.30
N ARG A 98 11.71 0.57 2.04
CA ARG A 98 10.73 1.12 2.99
C ARG A 98 9.59 1.82 2.26
N SER A 99 8.38 1.31 2.43
CA SER A 99 7.15 1.95 1.96
C SER A 99 6.28 2.44 3.11
N THR A 100 5.44 3.40 2.73
CA THR A 100 4.45 4.02 3.58
C THR A 100 3.25 4.32 2.70
N SER A 101 2.09 3.73 3.02
CA SER A 101 0.86 3.92 2.24
C SER A 101 -0.30 4.34 3.13
N THR A 102 -1.10 5.29 2.65
CA THR A 102 -2.43 5.58 3.18
C THR A 102 -3.40 5.59 2.02
N THR A 103 -4.33 4.64 1.98
CA THR A 103 -5.25 4.43 0.86
C THR A 103 -6.67 4.68 1.32
N GLU A 104 -7.36 5.56 0.59
CA GLU A 104 -8.74 6.00 0.86
C GLU A 104 -9.59 5.78 -0.40
N ASP A 105 -9.80 4.52 -0.78
CA ASP A 105 -10.39 4.17 -2.06
C ASP A 105 -11.78 3.55 -1.93
N ASN A 106 -12.57 3.69 -3.01
CA ASN A 106 -13.76 2.84 -3.12
C ASN A 106 -13.39 1.37 -3.34
N ARG A 107 -12.28 1.08 -4.05
CA ARG A 107 -11.73 -0.27 -4.21
C ARG A 107 -10.23 -0.22 -4.49
N SER A 108 -9.43 -0.76 -3.60
CA SER A 108 -8.01 -0.98 -3.85
C SER A 108 -7.66 -2.46 -4.00
N THR A 109 -6.56 -2.71 -4.70
CA THR A 109 -5.83 -3.96 -4.62
C THR A 109 -4.34 -3.64 -4.52
N SER A 110 -3.66 -4.15 -3.50
CA SER A 110 -2.26 -3.85 -3.24
C SER A 110 -1.43 -5.12 -3.09
N THR A 111 -0.19 -5.05 -3.58
CA THR A 111 0.87 -6.02 -3.29
C THR A 111 2.10 -5.25 -2.83
N THR A 112 2.65 -5.63 -1.67
CA THR A 112 3.80 -4.97 -1.06
C THR A 112 4.81 -6.02 -0.63
N GLU A 113 6.05 -5.90 -1.09
CA GLU A 113 7.16 -6.81 -0.79
C GLU A 113 8.34 -5.99 -0.27
N ASP A 114 8.32 -5.68 1.03
CA ASP A 114 9.20 -4.68 1.60
C ASP A 114 10.10 -5.20 2.72
N ASN A 115 11.24 -4.51 2.88
CA ASN A 115 11.99 -4.67 4.13
C ASN A 115 11.23 -4.09 5.34
N ARG A 116 10.47 -3.01 5.14
CA ARG A 116 9.57 -2.42 6.14
C ARG A 116 8.43 -1.63 5.49
N SER A 117 7.18 -2.04 5.68
CA SER A 117 6.02 -1.22 5.34
C SER A 117 5.30 -0.67 6.56
N THR A 118 4.61 0.43 6.34
CA THR A 118 3.50 0.88 7.17
C THR A 118 2.32 1.18 6.26
N SER A 119 1.15 0.58 6.52
CA SER A 119 -0.05 0.77 5.70
C SER A 119 -1.25 1.18 6.55
N THR A 120 -2.03 2.11 6.02
CA THR A 120 -3.40 2.41 6.47
C THR A 120 -4.32 2.30 5.28
N THR A 121 -5.45 1.62 5.43
CA THR A 121 -6.41 1.39 4.34
C THR A 121 -7.83 1.56 4.85
N GLU A 122 -8.55 2.49 4.25
CA GLU A 122 -9.92 2.88 4.58
C GLU A 122 -10.78 2.71 3.33
N ASP A 123 -11.12 1.46 3.04
CA ASP A 123 -11.66 1.09 1.75
C ASP A 123 -13.04 0.46 1.86
N ASN A 124 -13.92 0.81 0.92
CA ASN A 124 -15.16 0.05 0.78
C ASN A 124 -14.86 -1.42 0.44
N ARG A 125 -13.81 -1.71 -0.34
CA ARG A 125 -13.32 -3.06 -0.63
C ARG A 125 -11.83 -3.05 -1.00
N SER A 126 -10.99 -3.50 -0.09
CA SER A 126 -9.59 -3.78 -0.40
C SER A 126 -9.35 -5.27 -0.64
N THR A 127 -8.20 -5.56 -1.24
CA THR A 127 -7.49 -6.83 -1.09
C THR A 127 -6.01 -6.50 -1.04
N SER A 128 -5.34 -6.83 0.05
CA SER A 128 -3.90 -6.64 0.19
C SER A 128 -3.15 -7.97 0.10
N THR A 129 -1.89 -7.91 -0.26
CA THR A 129 -0.91 -8.96 0.01
C THR A 129 0.35 -8.22 0.41
N THR A 130 0.81 -8.47 1.62
CA THR A 130 2.08 -7.94 2.13
C THR A 130 2.97 -9.13 2.40
N GLU A 131 4.27 -9.00 2.15
CA GLU A 131 5.31 -9.98 2.44
C GLU A 131 6.55 -9.27 2.99
N ASP A 132 6.45 -8.79 4.22
CA ASP A 132 7.49 -7.94 4.78
C ASP A 132 8.35 -8.61 5.82
N ASN A 133 9.58 -8.10 5.94
CA ASN A 133 10.40 -8.38 7.12
C ASN A 133 9.79 -7.79 8.40
N ARG A 134 9.12 -6.63 8.29
CA ARG A 134 8.37 -5.98 9.37
C ARG A 134 7.25 -5.12 8.78
N SER A 135 6.02 -5.40 9.17
CA SER A 135 4.87 -4.60 8.77
C SER A 135 4.18 -3.97 9.98
N THR A 136 3.51 -2.85 9.74
CA THR A 136 2.45 -2.35 10.61
C THR A 136 1.26 -1.95 9.74
N SER A 137 0.10 -2.51 10.00
CA SER A 137 -1.07 -2.33 9.15
C SER A 137 -2.30 -1.99 9.98
N THR A 138 -3.06 -1.01 9.51
CA THR A 138 -4.42 -0.71 9.98
C THR A 138 -5.35 -0.79 8.79
N THR A 139 -6.43 -1.56 8.92
CA THR A 139 -7.37 -1.78 7.82
C THR A 139 -8.80 -1.70 8.33
N GLU A 140 -9.59 -0.86 7.67
CA GLU A 140 -11.03 -0.76 7.80
C GLU A 140 -11.64 -1.12 6.44
N ASP A 141 -12.00 -2.39 6.24
CA ASP A 141 -12.50 -2.88 4.97
C ASP A 141 -13.61 -3.94 5.06
N ASN A 142 -13.87 -4.61 3.94
CA ASN A 142 -14.81 -5.73 3.88
C ASN A 142 -14.13 -7.06 3.48
N ARG A 143 -12.80 -7.11 3.31
CA ARG A 143 -11.94 -8.28 3.03
C ARG A 143 -10.40 -7.99 2.95
N SER A 144 -9.63 -8.19 4.02
CA SER A 144 -8.14 -8.12 3.98
C SER A 144 -7.41 -9.48 4.00
N THR A 145 -6.19 -9.58 3.43
CA THR A 145 -5.24 -10.73 3.53
C THR A 145 -3.79 -10.24 3.73
N THR A 146 -3.01 -10.83 4.64
CA THR A 146 -1.69 -10.27 5.05
C THR A 146 -0.72 -11.34 5.56
N LYS A 147 0.51 -11.44 5.02
CA LYS A 147 1.51 -12.44 5.43
C LYS A 147 2.88 -11.81 5.76
N ASP A 148 3.38 -11.88 6.98
CA ASP A 148 4.61 -11.14 7.33
C ASP A 148 5.60 -11.94 8.17
N ASN A 149 6.87 -11.56 8.23
CA ASN A 149 7.78 -12.20 9.20
C ASN A 149 7.55 -11.70 10.63
N ARG A 150 7.07 -10.46 10.77
CA ARG A 150 6.64 -9.86 12.02
C ARG A 150 5.63 -8.75 11.73
N SER A 151 4.38 -8.99 12.05
CA SER A 151 3.30 -8.02 11.92
C SER A 151 2.84 -7.40 13.24
N LEU A 152 2.38 -6.15 13.13
CA LEU A 152 1.39 -5.56 14.03
C LEU A 152 0.18 -5.17 13.18
N SER A 153 -0.99 -5.74 13.45
CA SER A 153 -2.19 -5.48 12.65
C SER A 153 -3.38 -5.08 13.51
N THR A 154 -4.16 -4.12 13.02
CA THR A 154 -5.48 -3.77 13.54
C THR A 154 -6.50 -3.83 12.41
N THR A 155 -7.61 -4.54 12.60
CA THR A 155 -8.64 -4.73 11.58
C THR A 155 -10.03 -4.55 12.18
N GLU A 156 -10.87 -3.73 11.55
CA GLU A 156 -12.26 -3.52 11.94
C GLU A 156 -13.17 -3.64 10.71
N ASP A 157 -13.79 -4.80 10.51
CA ASP A 157 -14.53 -5.09 9.28
C ASP A 157 -15.97 -5.58 9.54
N ASN A 158 -16.84 -5.37 8.54
CA ASN A 158 -18.11 -6.09 8.53
C ASN A 158 -17.94 -7.58 8.26
N ARG A 159 -16.91 -7.94 7.48
CA ARG A 159 -16.49 -9.33 7.22
C ARG A 159 -15.00 -9.37 6.89
N SER A 160 -14.18 -10.04 7.68
CA SER A 160 -12.76 -10.23 7.35
C SER A 160 -12.47 -11.67 6.93
N LEU A 161 -11.41 -11.85 6.12
CA LEU A 161 -10.82 -13.15 5.80
C LEU A 161 -9.29 -13.07 5.90
N SER A 162 -8.73 -13.08 7.11
CA SER A 162 -7.28 -12.94 7.28
C SER A 162 -6.56 -14.29 7.24
N THR A 163 -5.37 -14.30 6.63
CA THR A 163 -4.44 -15.44 6.68
C THR A 163 -3.05 -14.91 7.03
N THR A 164 -2.51 -15.27 8.19
CA THR A 164 -1.21 -14.77 8.70
C THR A 164 -0.24 -15.94 8.91
N ASP A 165 1.02 -15.79 8.49
CA ASP A 165 2.09 -16.79 8.62
C ASP A 165 3.36 -16.07 9.08
N ASP A 166 3.46 -15.88 10.41
CA ASP A 166 4.49 -15.03 11.00
C ASP A 166 5.41 -15.77 11.99
N ASN A 167 6.66 -15.32 12.07
CA ASN A 167 7.50 -15.71 13.19
C ASN A 167 6.98 -15.12 14.51
N ARG A 168 6.40 -13.91 14.48
CA ARG A 168 5.72 -13.25 15.60
C ARG A 168 4.69 -12.23 15.11
N SER A 169 3.42 -12.43 15.40
CA SER A 169 2.38 -11.41 15.20
C SER A 169 1.85 -10.83 16.51
N MET A 170 1.33 -9.59 16.45
CA MET A 170 0.26 -9.15 17.33
C MET A 170 -0.88 -8.56 16.52
N SER A 171 -2.10 -9.03 16.78
CA SER A 171 -3.30 -8.61 16.06
C SER A 171 -4.44 -8.20 16.99
N THR A 172 -5.17 -7.18 16.57
CA THR A 172 -6.48 -6.84 17.13
C THR A 172 -7.52 -6.88 16.01
N THR A 173 -8.65 -7.52 16.25
CA THR A 173 -9.71 -7.67 15.26
C THR A 173 -11.08 -7.45 15.89
N GLU A 174 -11.91 -6.60 15.30
CA GLU A 174 -13.29 -6.35 15.75
C GLU A 174 -14.23 -6.49 14.54
N ASP A 175 -14.80 -7.69 14.32
CA ASP A 175 -15.61 -7.92 13.13
C ASP A 175 -17.05 -8.36 13.42
N ASN A 176 -17.95 -8.00 12.51
CA ASN A 176 -19.28 -8.63 12.50
C ASN A 176 -19.20 -10.12 12.13
N ARG A 177 -18.24 -10.53 11.28
CA ARG A 177 -17.93 -11.93 10.98
C ARG A 177 -16.47 -12.08 10.53
N SER A 178 -15.72 -12.98 11.13
CA SER A 178 -14.35 -13.25 10.73
C SER A 178 -14.12 -14.70 10.33
N MET A 179 -13.21 -14.92 9.39
CA MET A 179 -12.50 -16.18 9.22
C MET A 179 -11.01 -15.87 9.28
N SER A 180 -10.29 -16.45 10.23
CA SER A 180 -8.86 -16.27 10.36
C SER A 180 -8.13 -17.62 10.30
N THR A 181 -7.03 -17.66 9.56
CA THR A 181 -6.02 -18.71 9.66
C THR A 181 -4.71 -18.11 10.13
N THR A 182 -4.13 -18.63 11.19
CA THR A 182 -2.84 -18.16 11.71
C THR A 182 -1.87 -19.34 11.86
N GLU A 183 -0.69 -19.20 11.27
CA GLU A 183 0.44 -20.13 11.37
C GLU A 183 1.66 -19.42 11.98
N ASP A 184 1.65 -19.29 13.31
CA ASP A 184 2.65 -18.49 14.02
C ASP A 184 3.55 -19.30 14.95
N ASN A 185 4.83 -18.90 14.99
CA ASN A 185 5.74 -19.38 16.03
C ASN A 185 5.40 -18.81 17.41
N ARG A 186 4.88 -17.57 17.45
CA ARG A 186 4.40 -16.91 18.68
C ARG A 186 3.45 -15.77 18.33
N SER A 187 2.19 -15.94 18.66
CA SER A 187 1.12 -14.95 18.43
C SER A 187 0.60 -14.37 19.76
N THR A 188 0.04 -13.17 19.67
CA THR A 188 -0.94 -12.69 20.65
C THR A 188 -2.06 -11.98 19.92
N SER A 189 -3.30 -12.39 20.17
CA SER A 189 -4.47 -11.86 19.48
C SER A 189 -5.58 -11.46 20.45
N THR A 190 -6.28 -10.37 20.10
CA THR A 190 -7.54 -9.98 20.72
C THR A 190 -8.62 -9.92 19.65
N THR A 191 -9.77 -10.56 19.90
CA THR A 191 -10.82 -10.67 18.90
C THR A 191 -12.20 -10.43 19.51
N GLU A 192 -12.94 -9.46 18.96
CA GLU A 192 -14.34 -9.17 19.28
C GLU A 192 -15.22 -9.43 18.08
N ASP A 193 -15.86 -10.60 18.03
CA ASP A 193 -16.65 -10.98 16.88
C ASP A 193 -18.06 -11.43 17.22
N ASN A 194 -19.03 -10.98 16.42
CA ASN A 194 -20.38 -11.52 16.49
C ASN A 194 -20.46 -12.98 15.99
N ARG A 195 -19.52 -13.41 15.12
CA ARG A 195 -19.39 -14.79 14.63
C ARG A 195 -18.01 -15.06 14.00
N SER A 196 -17.19 -15.89 14.67
CA SER A 196 -15.86 -16.29 14.18
C SER A 196 -15.77 -17.77 13.82
N THR A 197 -14.89 -18.09 12.86
CA THR A 197 -14.37 -19.45 12.64
C THR A 197 -12.84 -19.41 12.54
N PRO A 198 -12.11 -19.40 13.67
CA PRO A 198 -10.66 -19.40 13.66
C PRO A 198 -10.12 -20.81 13.38
N THR A 199 -9.03 -20.89 12.63
CA THR A 199 -8.21 -22.10 12.47
C THR A 199 -6.76 -21.74 12.79
N ALA A 200 -6.13 -22.41 13.76
CA ALA A 200 -4.77 -22.10 14.17
C ALA A 200 -3.94 -23.38 14.31
N GLU A 201 -2.70 -23.35 13.82
CA GLU A 201 -1.71 -24.42 13.99
C GLU A 201 -0.41 -23.78 14.53
N GLU A 202 -0.16 -23.85 15.85
CA GLU A 202 0.83 -22.98 16.50
C GLU A 202 1.60 -23.60 17.68
N ASN A 203 2.80 -23.07 17.94
CA ASN A 203 3.69 -23.53 19.02
C ASN A 203 3.42 -22.88 20.40
N ARG A 204 2.88 -21.64 20.47
CA ARG A 204 2.55 -20.94 21.73
C ARG A 204 1.62 -19.73 21.53
N ILE A 205 0.41 -19.79 22.08
CA ILE A 205 -0.67 -18.79 21.89
C ILE A 205 -1.04 -18.05 23.18
N LEU A 206 -1.37 -16.76 23.07
CA LEU A 206 -2.28 -16.05 23.98
C LEU A 206 -3.41 -15.40 23.15
N HIS A 207 -4.60 -16.00 23.17
CA HIS A 207 -5.81 -15.47 22.50
C HIS A 207 -6.81 -15.01 23.56
N VAL A 208 -7.35 -13.81 23.40
CA VAL A 208 -8.40 -13.22 24.25
C VAL A 208 -9.61 -12.89 23.39
N ASN A 209 -10.77 -13.44 23.74
CA ASN A 209 -12.09 -13.00 23.27
C ASN A 209 -12.78 -12.29 24.44
N LEU A 210 -13.29 -11.07 24.26
CA LEU A 210 -14.20 -10.41 25.21
C LEU A 210 -15.67 -10.71 24.83
#